data_AF-A0A2E3TS26-F1
#
_entry.id   AF-A0A2E3TS26-F1
#
_cell.length_a   1.000
_cell.length_b   1.000
_cell.length_c   1.000
_cell.angle_alpha   90.00
_cell.angle_beta   90.00
_cell.angle_gamma   90.00
#
_symmetry.space_group_name_H-M   'P 1'
#
loop_
_entity.id
_entity.type
_entity.pdbx_description
1 polymer ?
#
loop_
_entity_poly.entity_id
_entity_poly.type
_entity_poly.pdbx_seq_one_letter_code
_entity_poly.pdbx_strand_id
1 'polypeptide(L)'
;MVAIEGAQRPFWMHQIVEYLIGLVLIAASFQAPKPMVPAVMGMLIMLNAAIAKGPASAFPLVGRTVHRWLDVLVMLLLVVAMFQPAFDVDSTGRLLLGAMAFGMFFIWLNSDFSEKTERRQDKQQQKAERRARLARPGSEEIGKKAGRFVGGGVNAAKRFQGKMKGRQ
;
A
#
# COMPACT_ATOMS: atom_id res chain seq x y z
N MET A 1 -22.07 14.13 3.63
CA MET A 1 -21.62 13.14 4.63
C MET A 1 -20.10 13.14 4.59
N VAL A 2 -19.45 13.53 5.69
CA VAL A 2 -17.98 13.46 5.78
C VAL A 2 -17.61 11.99 5.69
N ALA A 3 -16.94 11.60 4.61
CA ALA A 3 -16.30 10.29 4.58
C ALA A 3 -15.26 10.33 5.68
N ILE A 4 -15.54 9.67 6.81
CA ILE A 4 -14.49 9.21 7.70
C ILE A 4 -13.77 8.17 6.84
N GLU A 5 -12.81 8.60 6.02
CA GLU A 5 -11.83 7.72 5.41
C GLU A 5 -11.14 7.05 6.60
N GLY A 6 -11.66 5.88 6.99
CA GLY A 6 -11.00 5.04 7.97
C GLY A 6 -9.60 4.83 7.42
N ALA A 7 -8.62 5.45 8.08
CA ALA A 7 -7.23 5.42 7.64
C ALA A 7 -6.75 3.97 7.76
N GLN A 8 -7.01 3.17 6.72
CA GLN A 8 -6.57 1.80 6.66
C GLN A 8 -5.05 1.78 6.83
N ARG A 9 -4.58 0.90 7.70
CA ARG A 9 -3.18 0.87 8.09
C ARG A 9 -2.36 0.39 6.89
N PRO A 10 -1.15 0.97 6.68
CA PRO A 10 -0.33 0.59 5.55
C PRO A 10 0.09 -0.88 5.67
N PHE A 11 0.06 -1.61 4.55
CA PHE A 11 0.40 -3.03 4.45
C PHE A 11 1.74 -3.43 5.12
N TRP A 12 2.72 -2.51 5.19
CA TRP A 12 3.98 -2.76 5.91
C TRP A 12 3.80 -3.03 7.41
N MET A 13 2.85 -2.33 8.04
CA MET A 13 2.53 -2.53 9.46
C MET A 13 1.91 -3.90 9.69
N HIS A 14 1.07 -4.35 8.74
CA HIS A 14 0.50 -5.71 8.73
C HIS A 14 1.61 -6.76 8.73
N GLN A 15 2.57 -6.66 7.80
CA GLN A 15 3.71 -7.58 7.72
C GLN A 15 4.54 -7.63 9.01
N ILE A 16 4.82 -6.48 9.64
CA ILE A 16 5.59 -6.46 10.89
C ILE A 16 4.85 -7.19 12.00
N VAL A 17 3.55 -6.93 12.14
CA VAL A 17 2.77 -7.57 13.21
C VAL A 17 2.67 -9.07 12.97
N GLU A 18 2.50 -9.53 11.72
CA GLU A 18 2.56 -10.95 11.40
C GLU A 18 3.91 -11.58 11.79
N TYR A 19 5.02 -10.90 11.52
CA TYR A 19 6.32 -11.37 11.99
C TYR A 19 6.44 -11.43 13.50
N LEU A 20 5.93 -10.43 14.22
CA LEU A 20 5.94 -10.44 15.67
C LEU A 20 5.07 -11.58 16.23
N ILE A 21 3.88 -11.77 15.68
CA ILE A 21 2.99 -12.89 16.04
C ILE A 21 3.66 -14.24 15.78
N GLY A 22 4.24 -14.42 14.59
CA GLY A 22 4.96 -15.63 14.23
C GLY A 22 6.16 -15.88 15.16
N LEU A 23 6.94 -14.84 15.46
CA LEU A 23 8.08 -14.90 16.36
C LEU A 23 7.63 -15.28 17.78
N VAL A 24 6.56 -14.69 18.29
CA VAL A 24 6.02 -14.99 19.62
C VAL A 24 5.58 -16.44 19.71
N LEU A 25 4.90 -16.99 18.69
CA LEU A 25 4.52 -18.41 18.67
C LEU A 25 5.72 -19.34 18.63
N ILE A 26 6.73 -19.03 17.82
CA ILE A 26 7.99 -19.78 17.80
C ILE A 26 8.68 -19.70 19.16
N ALA A 27 8.78 -18.52 19.76
CA ALA A 27 9.38 -18.33 21.07
C ALA A 27 8.63 -19.09 22.17
N ALA A 28 7.29 -19.05 22.14
CA ALA A 28 6.44 -19.79 23.07
C ALA A 28 6.60 -21.31 22.92
N SER A 29 6.91 -21.79 21.70
CA SER A 29 7.14 -23.23 21.48
C SER A 29 8.30 -23.76 22.31
N PHE A 30 9.36 -22.98 22.57
CA PHE A 30 10.48 -23.40 23.42
C PHE A 30 10.12 -23.62 24.89
N GLN A 31 9.00 -23.03 25.34
CA GLN A 31 8.51 -23.15 26.71
C GLN A 31 7.34 -24.14 26.81
N ALA A 32 6.76 -24.55 25.69
CA ALA A 32 5.60 -25.41 25.66
C ALA A 32 6.00 -26.88 25.88
N PRO A 33 5.24 -27.65 26.70
CA PRO A 33 5.46 -29.09 26.84
C PRO A 33 5.37 -29.83 25.50
N LYS A 34 4.52 -29.32 24.60
CA LYS A 34 4.32 -29.84 23.23
C LYS A 34 4.59 -28.72 22.22
N PRO A 35 5.83 -28.58 21.74
CA PRO A 35 6.28 -27.42 20.97
C PRO A 35 5.76 -27.42 19.53
N MET A 36 5.38 -28.58 18.99
CA MET A 36 5.15 -28.75 17.55
C MET A 36 4.07 -27.82 16.99
N VAL A 37 2.90 -27.76 17.63
CA VAL A 37 1.77 -26.96 17.14
C VAL A 37 2.12 -25.46 17.10
N PRO A 38 2.54 -24.81 18.20
CA PRO A 38 2.92 -23.40 18.15
C PRO A 38 4.14 -23.13 17.25
N ALA A 39 5.12 -24.04 17.18
CA ALA A 39 6.27 -23.86 16.28
C ALA A 39 5.87 -23.86 14.80
N VAL A 40 5.08 -24.84 14.38
CA VAL A 40 4.61 -24.94 12.98
C VAL A 40 3.72 -23.76 12.63
N MET A 41 2.77 -23.41 13.50
CA MET A 41 1.88 -22.27 13.25
C MET A 41 2.65 -20.94 13.20
N GLY A 42 3.59 -20.73 14.12
CA GLY A 42 4.44 -19.54 14.10
C GLY A 42 5.31 -19.46 12.84
N MET A 43 5.85 -20.59 12.37
CA MET A 43 6.60 -20.66 11.12
C MET A 43 5.74 -20.40 9.90
N LEU A 44 4.51 -20.92 9.84
CA LEU A 44 3.57 -20.64 8.76
C LEU A 44 3.27 -19.14 8.64
N ILE A 45 3.00 -18.47 9.77
CA ILE A 45 2.76 -17.02 9.80
C ILE A 45 3.99 -16.25 9.33
N MET A 46 5.18 -16.61 9.85
CA MET A 46 6.44 -15.99 9.48
C MET A 46 6.73 -16.12 7.97
N LEU A 47 6.54 -17.31 7.41
CA LEU A 47 6.75 -17.56 5.98
C LEU A 47 5.72 -16.80 5.13
N ASN A 48 4.46 -16.79 5.56
CA ASN A 48 3.40 -16.06 4.86
C ASN A 48 3.72 -14.56 4.77
N ALA A 49 4.12 -13.94 5.88
CA ALA A 49 4.56 -12.54 5.91
C ALA A 49 5.80 -12.30 5.02
N ALA A 50 6.75 -13.26 5.01
CA ALA A 50 7.97 -13.17 4.22
C ALA A 50 7.76 -13.21 2.72
N ILE A 51 6.79 -14.00 2.24
CA ILE A 51 6.53 -14.14 0.81
C ILE A 51 5.68 -13.00 0.23
N ALA A 52 5.03 -12.22 1.08
CA ALA A 52 4.09 -11.17 0.69
C ALA A 52 4.81 -9.95 0.07
N LYS A 53 4.35 -9.47 -1.09
CA LYS A 53 4.89 -8.26 -1.74
C LYS A 53 4.60 -7.01 -0.91
N GLY A 54 5.62 -6.56 -0.17
CA GLY A 54 5.56 -5.35 0.63
C GLY A 54 6.94 -4.87 1.09
N PRO A 55 7.02 -3.72 1.77
CA PRO A 55 8.31 -3.09 2.13
C PRO A 55 9.09 -3.86 3.20
N ALA A 56 8.43 -4.77 3.93
CA ALA A 56 9.04 -5.62 4.96
C ALA A 56 9.27 -7.05 4.45
N SER A 57 9.03 -7.33 3.16
CA SER A 57 9.17 -8.67 2.60
C SER A 57 10.62 -9.11 2.52
N ALA A 58 10.91 -10.35 2.94
CA ALA A 58 12.18 -11.00 2.67
C ALA A 58 12.24 -11.59 1.25
N PHE A 59 11.12 -12.14 0.76
CA PHE A 59 11.02 -12.81 -0.55
C PHE A 59 9.73 -12.39 -1.27
N PRO A 60 9.69 -11.26 -1.99
CA PRO A 60 8.45 -10.67 -2.52
C PRO A 60 7.84 -11.43 -3.71
N LEU A 61 7.35 -12.65 -3.46
CA LEU A 61 6.83 -13.60 -4.45
C LEU A 61 5.33 -13.40 -4.70
N VAL A 62 4.55 -13.16 -3.64
CA VAL A 62 3.08 -13.23 -3.63
C VAL A 62 2.43 -11.84 -3.61
N GLY A 63 1.45 -11.59 -4.48
CA GLY A 63 0.69 -10.32 -4.53
C GLY A 63 -0.22 -10.11 -3.31
N ARG A 64 -0.65 -8.87 -3.07
CA ARG A 64 -1.43 -8.52 -1.86
C ARG A 64 -2.78 -9.24 -1.77
N THR A 65 -3.43 -9.44 -2.91
CA THR A 65 -4.71 -10.17 -2.99
C THR A 65 -4.55 -11.63 -2.58
N VAL A 66 -3.47 -12.28 -3.02
CA VAL A 66 -3.21 -13.69 -2.68
C VAL A 66 -2.79 -13.80 -1.21
N HIS A 67 -1.95 -12.88 -0.71
CA HIS A 67 -1.60 -12.79 0.70
C HIS A 67 -2.84 -12.67 1.59
N ARG A 68 -3.80 -11.81 1.22
CA ARG A 68 -5.06 -11.65 1.95
C ARG A 68 -5.82 -12.97 2.14
N TRP A 69 -5.82 -13.84 1.13
CA TRP A 69 -6.44 -15.17 1.21
C TRP A 69 -5.60 -16.15 2.03
N LEU A 70 -4.27 -16.09 1.90
CA LEU A 70 -3.37 -16.88 2.73
C LEU A 70 -3.48 -16.52 4.21
N ASP A 71 -3.67 -15.24 4.56
CA ASP A 71 -3.91 -14.80 5.94
C ASP A 71 -5.15 -15.45 6.52
N VAL A 72 -6.24 -15.47 5.76
CA VAL A 72 -7.50 -16.11 6.17
C VAL A 72 -7.29 -17.61 6.35
N LEU A 73 -6.55 -18.25 5.45
CA LEU A 73 -6.21 -19.67 5.58
C LEU A 73 -5.39 -19.93 6.85
N VAL A 74 -4.35 -19.14 7.12
CA VAL A 74 -3.49 -19.27 8.30
C VAL A 74 -4.30 -19.02 9.59
N MET A 75 -5.17 -18.01 9.60
CA MET A 75 -6.09 -17.77 10.71
C MET A 75 -7.02 -18.96 10.95
N LEU A 76 -7.59 -19.54 9.89
CA LEU A 76 -8.44 -20.71 9.99
C LEU A 76 -7.66 -21.91 10.56
N LEU A 77 -6.42 -22.10 10.11
CA LEU A 77 -5.55 -23.14 10.65
C LEU A 77 -5.24 -22.93 12.14
N LEU A 78 -5.05 -21.69 12.62
CA LEU A 78 -4.89 -21.41 14.05
C LEU A 78 -6.14 -21.79 14.84
N VAL A 79 -7.33 -21.46 14.33
CA VAL A 79 -8.60 -21.82 14.98
C VAL A 79 -8.78 -23.33 15.00
N VAL A 80 -8.48 -24.03 13.91
CA VAL A 80 -8.51 -25.51 13.88
C VAL A 80 -7.49 -26.08 14.86
N ALA A 81 -6.27 -25.56 14.91
CA ALA A 81 -5.23 -26.00 15.85
C ALA A 81 -5.60 -25.75 17.32
N MET A 82 -6.43 -24.73 17.60
CA MET A 82 -6.95 -24.44 18.93
C MET A 82 -8.01 -25.45 19.38
N PHE A 83 -8.89 -25.91 18.49
CA PHE A 83 -10.02 -26.79 18.82
C PHE A 83 -9.78 -28.27 18.51
N GLN A 84 -8.72 -28.60 17.77
CA GLN A 84 -8.46 -29.98 17.39
C GLN A 84 -8.22 -30.87 18.64
N PRO A 85 -8.74 -32.11 18.64
CA PRO A 85 -8.54 -33.06 19.73
C PRO A 85 -7.40 -34.07 19.48
N ALA A 86 -6.82 -34.09 18.28
CA ALA A 86 -5.86 -35.10 17.84
C ALA A 86 -4.44 -34.92 18.42
N PHE A 87 -4.03 -33.67 18.64
CA PHE A 87 -2.79 -33.28 19.28
C PHE A 87 -3.09 -32.61 20.61
N ASP A 88 -2.39 -33.08 21.61
CA ASP A 88 -2.54 -32.60 22.97
C ASP A 88 -1.86 -31.24 23.08
N VAL A 89 -2.67 -30.19 23.21
CA VAL A 89 -2.24 -28.80 23.41
C VAL A 89 -2.88 -28.36 24.72
N ASP A 90 -2.06 -27.88 25.64
CA ASP A 90 -2.50 -27.42 26.95
C ASP A 90 -3.38 -26.17 26.84
N SER A 91 -4.12 -25.86 27.91
CA SER A 91 -5.03 -24.71 27.93
C SER A 91 -4.31 -23.38 27.62
N THR A 92 -3.07 -23.22 28.09
CA THR A 92 -2.27 -22.03 27.81
C THR A 92 -1.91 -21.93 26.33
N GLY A 93 -1.46 -23.03 25.71
CA GLY A 93 -1.20 -23.09 24.28
C GLY A 93 -2.45 -22.78 23.43
N ARG A 94 -3.61 -23.30 23.81
CA ARG A 94 -4.88 -23.01 23.12
C ARG A 94 -5.28 -21.55 23.25
N LEU A 95 -5.16 -20.97 24.45
CA LEU A 95 -5.41 -19.54 24.66
C LEU A 95 -4.46 -18.68 23.84
N LEU A 96 -3.18 -19.05 23.76
CA LEU A 96 -2.20 -18.35 22.94
C LEU A 96 -2.57 -18.41 21.45
N LEU A 97 -2.91 -19.58 20.92
CA LEU A 97 -3.35 -19.74 19.53
C LEU A 97 -4.59 -18.88 19.23
N GLY A 98 -5.58 -18.89 20.14
CA GLY A 98 -6.77 -18.05 20.02
C GLY A 98 -6.46 -16.56 20.05
N ALA A 99 -5.58 -16.11 20.96
CA ALA A 99 -5.14 -14.72 21.04
C ALA A 99 -4.42 -14.26 19.77
N MET A 100 -3.55 -15.12 19.20
CA MET A 100 -2.85 -14.82 17.95
C MET A 100 -3.80 -14.79 16.75
N ALA A 101 -4.75 -15.72 16.67
CA ALA A 101 -5.79 -15.71 15.63
C ALA A 101 -6.63 -14.44 15.71
N PHE A 102 -7.01 -14.01 16.91
CA PHE A 102 -7.73 -12.76 17.12
C PHE A 102 -6.89 -11.53 16.74
N GLY A 103 -5.61 -11.49 17.13
CA GLY A 103 -4.69 -10.42 16.75
C GLY A 103 -4.53 -10.30 15.23
N MET A 104 -4.37 -11.43 14.53
CA MET A 104 -4.35 -11.49 13.08
C MET A 104 -5.67 -11.02 12.47
N PHE A 105 -6.81 -11.44 13.01
CA PHE A 105 -8.13 -11.03 12.52
C PHE A 105 -8.33 -9.52 12.64
N PHE A 106 -7.96 -8.95 13.79
CA PHE A 106 -8.09 -7.52 14.03
C PHE A 106 -7.24 -6.68 13.07
N ILE A 107 -5.99 -7.09 12.82
CA ILE A 107 -5.13 -6.36 11.89
C ILE A 107 -5.54 -6.57 10.43
N TRP A 108 -6.01 -7.77 10.09
CA TRP A 108 -6.53 -8.08 8.76
C TRP A 108 -7.73 -7.20 8.41
N LEU A 109 -8.67 -6.98 9.35
CA LEU A 109 -9.81 -6.07 9.14
C LEU A 109 -9.41 -4.61 8.88
N ASN A 110 -8.26 -4.18 9.43
CA ASN A 110 -7.80 -2.81 9.38
C ASN A 110 -6.73 -2.54 8.29
N SER A 111 -6.40 -3.54 7.47
CA SER A 111 -5.29 -3.47 6.53
C SER A 111 -5.72 -3.13 5.10
N ASP A 112 -4.96 -2.24 4.46
CA ASP A 112 -5.14 -1.92 3.04
C ASP A 112 -4.40 -2.94 2.15
N PHE A 113 -5.17 -3.77 1.46
CA PHE A 113 -4.68 -4.78 0.51
C PHE A 113 -4.64 -4.28 -0.94
N SER A 114 -5.00 -3.03 -1.22
CA SER A 114 -5.10 -2.50 -2.58
C SER A 114 -3.74 -2.54 -3.26
N GLU A 115 -3.67 -3.12 -4.46
CA GLU A 115 -2.41 -3.27 -5.19
C GLU A 115 -2.06 -1.97 -5.93
N LYS A 116 -0.78 -1.62 -6.05
CA LYS A 116 -0.33 -0.34 -6.67
C LYS A 116 -0.84 -0.11 -8.10
N THR A 117 -1.35 -1.15 -8.76
CA THR A 117 -1.95 -1.09 -10.11
C THR A 117 -3.20 -0.20 -10.13
N GLU A 118 -4.09 -0.33 -9.14
CA GLU A 118 -5.24 0.58 -8.96
C GLU A 118 -4.75 2.01 -8.72
N ARG A 119 -3.78 2.19 -7.82
CA ARG A 119 -3.22 3.52 -7.52
C ARG A 119 -2.51 4.17 -8.71
N ARG A 120 -1.96 3.39 -9.64
CA ARG A 120 -1.38 3.87 -10.91
C ARG A 120 -2.47 4.22 -11.91
N GLN A 121 -3.52 3.41 -12.02
CA GLN A 121 -4.68 3.68 -12.86
C GLN A 121 -5.43 4.94 -12.37
N ASP A 122 -5.66 5.08 -11.07
CA ASP A 122 -6.25 6.28 -10.46
C ASP A 122 -5.38 7.52 -10.68
N LYS A 123 -4.06 7.40 -10.49
CA LYS A 123 -3.14 8.51 -10.79
C LYS A 123 -3.09 8.83 -12.28
N GLN A 124 -3.21 7.85 -13.17
CA GLN A 124 -3.27 8.08 -14.61
C GLN A 124 -4.59 8.71 -15.02
N GLN A 125 -5.71 8.27 -14.45
CA GLN A 125 -7.03 8.87 -14.65
C GLN A 125 -7.08 10.30 -14.11
N GLN A 126 -6.62 10.55 -12.87
CA GLN A 126 -6.50 11.91 -12.32
C GLN A 126 -5.56 12.79 -13.14
N LYS A 127 -4.43 12.24 -13.62
CA LYS A 127 -3.52 12.99 -14.48
C LYS A 127 -4.16 13.28 -15.85
N ALA A 128 -4.93 12.35 -16.40
CA ALA A 128 -5.67 12.53 -17.65
C ALA A 128 -6.79 13.57 -17.50
N GLU A 129 -7.57 13.52 -16.42
CA GLU A 129 -8.58 14.53 -16.08
C GLU A 129 -7.96 15.91 -15.84
N ARG A 130 -6.84 15.98 -15.12
CA ARG A 130 -6.10 17.23 -14.91
C ARG A 130 -5.59 17.78 -16.24
N ARG A 131 -5.12 16.91 -17.14
CA ARG A 131 -4.68 17.29 -18.49
C ARG A 131 -5.86 17.75 -19.36
N ALA A 132 -7.02 17.11 -19.26
CA ALA A 132 -8.25 17.51 -19.93
C ALA A 132 -8.79 18.86 -19.41
N ARG A 133 -8.67 19.12 -18.10
CA ARG A 133 -8.98 20.43 -17.50
C ARG A 133 -8.01 21.53 -17.97
N LEU A 134 -6.72 21.22 -18.09
CA LEU A 134 -5.69 22.13 -18.61
C LEU A 134 -5.77 22.36 -20.12
N ALA A 135 -6.29 21.38 -20.87
CA ALA A 135 -6.55 21.46 -22.31
C ALA A 135 -7.84 22.24 -22.64
N ARG A 136 -8.53 22.81 -21.64
CA ARG A 136 -9.59 23.79 -21.90
C ARG A 136 -8.98 25.05 -22.55
N PRO A 137 -9.67 25.68 -23.52
CA PRO A 137 -9.11 26.54 -24.57
C PRO A 137 -8.44 27.86 -24.12
N GLY A 138 -8.40 28.17 -22.82
CA GLY A 138 -7.82 29.44 -22.33
C GLY A 138 -6.32 29.57 -22.58
N SER A 139 -5.56 28.48 -22.55
CA SER A 139 -4.08 28.51 -22.64
C SER A 139 -3.58 28.85 -24.06
N GLU A 140 -4.27 28.40 -25.10
CA GLU A 140 -3.93 28.72 -26.50
C GLU A 140 -4.27 30.17 -26.85
N GLU A 141 -5.39 30.69 -26.35
CA GLU A 141 -5.75 32.10 -26.56
C GLU A 141 -4.78 33.05 -25.84
N ILE A 142 -4.38 32.71 -24.61
CA ILE A 142 -3.38 33.48 -23.84
C ILE A 142 -2.02 33.43 -24.55
N GLY A 143 -1.60 32.27 -25.05
CA GLY A 143 -0.36 32.12 -25.82
C GLY A 143 -0.35 32.94 -27.12
N LYS A 144 -1.45 32.93 -27.89
CA LYS A 144 -1.58 33.75 -29.11
C LYS A 144 -1.56 35.25 -28.81
N LYS A 145 -2.20 35.70 -27.73
CA LYS A 145 -2.21 37.12 -27.33
C LYS A 145 -0.82 37.57 -26.88
N ALA A 146 -0.10 36.76 -26.11
CA ALA A 146 1.27 37.05 -25.67
C ALA A 146 2.24 37.15 -26.87
N GLY A 147 2.16 36.21 -27.81
CA GLY A 147 3.02 36.23 -29.02
C GLY A 147 2.81 37.46 -29.89
N ARG A 148 1.56 37.91 -30.07
CA ARG A 148 1.25 39.14 -30.82
C ARG A 148 1.76 40.40 -30.12
N PHE A 149 1.69 40.44 -28.78
CA PHE A 149 2.16 41.59 -28.00
C PHE A 149 3.69 41.76 -28.10
N VAL A 150 4.44 40.66 -27.98
CA VAL A 150 5.92 40.67 -28.12
C VAL A 150 6.33 41.01 -29.56
N GLY A 151 5.68 40.39 -30.56
CA GLY A 151 5.96 40.69 -31.97
C GLY A 151 5.67 42.14 -32.36
N GLY A 152 4.61 42.73 -31.79
CA GLY A 152 4.29 44.15 -31.96
C GLY A 152 5.35 45.07 -31.36
N GLY A 153 5.83 44.76 -30.15
CA GLY A 153 6.88 45.53 -29.47
C GLY A 153 8.20 45.54 -30.22
N VAL A 154 8.65 44.38 -30.72
CA VAL A 154 9.92 44.26 -31.47
C VAL A 154 9.86 45.03 -32.80
N ASN A 155 8.73 44.96 -33.52
CA ASN A 155 8.56 45.71 -34.76
C ASN A 155 8.46 47.23 -34.53
N ALA A 156 7.83 47.65 -33.44
CA ALA A 156 7.77 49.07 -33.06
C ALA A 156 9.17 49.61 -32.71
N ALA A 157 9.97 48.84 -31.96
CA ALA A 157 11.34 49.20 -31.61
C ALA A 157 12.24 49.30 -32.85
N LYS A 158 12.16 48.33 -33.78
CA LYS A 158 12.89 48.38 -35.07
C LYS A 158 12.50 49.60 -35.90
N ARG A 159 11.22 49.97 -35.95
CA ARG A 159 10.75 51.18 -36.67
C ARG A 159 11.28 52.46 -36.04
N PHE A 160 11.35 52.53 -34.70
CA PHE A 160 11.89 53.68 -33.99
C PHE A 160 13.40 53.85 -34.21
N GLN A 161 14.15 52.75 -34.17
CA GLN A 161 15.59 52.74 -34.44
C GLN A 161 15.89 53.13 -35.89
N GLY A 162 15.09 52.64 -36.85
CA GLY A 162 15.19 53.06 -38.27
C GLY A 162 14.92 54.55 -38.48
N LYS A 163 13.94 55.13 -37.76
CA LYS A 163 13.65 56.57 -37.81
C LYS A 163 14.75 57.44 -37.22
N MET A 164 15.45 56.98 -36.17
CA MET A 164 16.57 57.72 -35.59
C MET A 164 17.81 57.70 -36.49
N LYS A 165 18.03 56.60 -37.23
CA LYS A 165 19.21 56.45 -38.10
C LYS A 165 19.13 57.24 -39.42
N GLY A 166 17.94 57.71 -39.80
CA GLY A 166 17.72 58.55 -40.99
C GLY A 166 17.67 60.07 -40.73
N ARG A 167 18.06 60.51 -39.52
CA ARG A 167 18.11 61.93 -39.11
C ARG A 167 19.53 62.46 -38.84
N GLN A 168 20.56 61.69 -39.20
CA GLN A 168 21.96 62.14 -39.23
C GLN A 168 22.38 62.41 -40.67
#